data_AF-A0A0Q8R250-F1
#
_entry.id   AF-A0A0Q8R250-F1
#
_cell.length_a   1.000
_cell.length_b   1.000
_cell.length_c   1.000
_cell.angle_alpha   90.00
_cell.angle_beta   90.00
_cell.angle_gamma   90.00
#
_symmetry.space_group_name_H-M   'P 1'
#
loop_
_entity.id
_entity.type
_entity.pdbx_description
1 polymer ?
#
loop_
_entity_poly.entity_id
_entity_poly.type
_entity_poly.pdbx_seq_one_letter_code
_entity_poly.pdbx_strand_id
1 'polypeptide(L)'
;MEHALALPLLVGLIGIALAFDFLNGLHDAANSIATVVSTRVLKPHHAVAMAAFFNFIAFLFFGLHVAETVGKGIVHADIVNAQVIFGALMGAISWNLITWILGIPSSSSHALIGGLLGAGVARAGLGGIVWSGVLKTSVAIVLSPTIGLVLALVLVLITSWVFVRTLPSVADRRFRRLQLISASLYSLGHGGNDAQKTMGIIAVLLYSQGLLEGGFHVPFWVVISCQAAMGLGTLLGGWKIVHTMGSKITRLTPAQGFCAETGGAITLFAATWLGVPVSTTHTITGAIVGVGSSRRLSAVRWNVASSIVVAWVVTLPAAAAIGAGFYLLAGLFG
;
A
#
# COMPACT_ATOMS: atom_id res chain seq x y z
N MET A 1 -11.67 6.13 32.15
CA MET A 1 -10.23 6.35 31.92
C MET A 1 -9.54 5.02 32.22
N GLU A 2 -9.37 4.17 31.20
CA GLU A 2 -8.50 3.00 31.35
C GLU A 2 -7.07 3.48 31.61
N HIS A 3 -6.34 2.72 32.43
CA HIS A 3 -4.99 3.03 32.87
C HIS A 3 -4.07 3.35 31.69
N ALA A 4 -3.24 4.39 31.83
CA ALA A 4 -2.15 4.64 30.90
C ALA A 4 -1.35 3.34 30.71
N LEU A 5 -1.16 2.92 29.46
CA LEU A 5 -0.40 1.72 29.13
C LEU A 5 0.97 1.81 29.79
N ALA A 6 1.40 0.70 30.40
CA ALA A 6 2.77 0.61 30.88
C ALA A 6 3.72 0.92 29.70
N LEU A 7 4.69 1.80 29.93
CA LEU A 7 5.64 2.27 28.91
C LEU A 7 6.21 1.11 28.04
N PRO A 8 6.57 -0.07 28.59
CA PRO A 8 7.06 -1.18 27.78
C PRO A 8 6.05 -1.72 26.75
N LEU A 9 4.76 -1.75 27.11
CA LEU A 9 3.70 -2.23 26.22
C LEU A 9 3.46 -1.24 25.08
N LEU A 10 3.46 0.06 25.38
CA LEU A 10 3.34 1.12 24.37
C LEU A 10 4.49 1.04 23.35
N VAL A 11 5.74 0.96 23.84
CA VAL A 11 6.92 0.83 23.00
C VAL A 11 6.87 -0.46 22.17
N GLY A 12 6.40 -1.57 22.77
CA GLY A 12 6.19 -2.83 22.06
C GLY A 12 5.19 -2.70 20.90
N LEU A 13 4.05 -2.05 21.11
CA LEU A 13 3.05 -1.82 20.05
C LEU A 13 3.56 -0.91 18.94
N ILE A 14 4.31 0.14 19.29
CA ILE A 14 4.97 0.99 18.29
C ILE A 14 5.97 0.16 17.49
N GLY A 15 6.74 -0.72 18.14
CA GLY A 15 7.63 -1.67 17.48
C GLY A 15 6.91 -2.59 16.50
N ILE A 16 5.74 -3.13 16.87
CA ILE A 16 4.90 -3.95 15.98
C ILE A 16 4.36 -3.13 14.81
N ALA A 17 3.94 -1.89 15.05
CA ALA A 17 3.47 -0.99 13.98
C ALA A 17 4.59 -0.69 12.96
N LEU A 18 5.81 -0.40 13.45
CA LEU A 18 6.97 -0.20 12.59
C LEU A 18 7.39 -1.49 11.87
N ALA A 19 7.24 -2.65 12.51
CA ALA A 19 7.46 -3.95 11.86
C ALA A 19 6.43 -4.20 10.75
N PHE A 20 5.16 -3.82 10.94
CA PHE A 20 4.16 -3.84 9.89
C PHE A 20 4.57 -2.93 8.72
N ASP A 21 5.02 -1.71 9.00
CA ASP A 21 5.42 -0.76 7.95
C ASP A 21 6.67 -1.23 7.19
N PHE A 22 7.61 -1.85 7.88
CA PHE A 22 8.76 -2.51 7.30
C PHE A 22 8.35 -3.67 6.39
N LEU A 23 7.48 -4.56 6.87
CA LEU A 23 6.95 -5.66 6.07
C LEU A 23 6.13 -5.15 4.88
N ASN A 24 5.42 -4.02 5.04
CA ASN A 24 4.72 -3.37 3.96
C ASN A 24 5.70 -2.88 2.89
N GLY A 25 6.77 -2.19 3.28
CA GLY A 25 7.85 -1.80 2.37
C GLY A 25 8.44 -2.99 1.62
N LEU A 26 8.66 -4.12 2.30
CA LEU A 26 9.16 -5.35 1.69
C LEU A 26 8.17 -5.96 0.69
N HIS A 27 6.91 -6.08 1.08
CA HIS A 27 5.83 -6.68 0.30
C HIS A 27 5.55 -5.85 -0.96
N ASP A 28 5.39 -4.54 -0.78
CA ASP A 28 4.93 -3.62 -1.82
C ASP A 28 6.08 -2.94 -2.59
N ALA A 29 7.35 -3.25 -2.27
CA ALA A 29 8.49 -2.93 -3.12
C ALA A 29 8.25 -3.36 -4.58
N ALA A 30 7.54 -4.49 -4.77
CA ALA A 30 7.14 -5.01 -6.07
C ALA A 30 6.34 -4.01 -6.91
N ASN A 31 5.52 -3.17 -6.29
CA ASN A 31 4.64 -2.25 -6.98
C ASN A 31 5.44 -1.19 -7.77
N SER A 32 6.57 -0.75 -7.23
CA SER A 32 7.39 0.30 -7.85
C SER A 32 8.52 -0.24 -8.74
N ILE A 33 9.01 -1.47 -8.49
CA ILE A 33 10.20 -1.99 -9.18
C ILE A 33 9.92 -3.07 -10.23
N ALA A 34 8.77 -3.76 -10.16
CA ALA A 34 8.51 -4.93 -11.01
C ALA A 34 8.54 -4.59 -12.51
N THR A 35 7.99 -3.45 -12.88
CA THR A 35 7.96 -2.90 -14.24
C THR A 35 9.36 -2.50 -14.72
N VAL A 36 10.16 -1.81 -13.90
CA VAL A 36 11.54 -1.38 -14.25
C VAL A 36 12.49 -2.57 -14.39
N VAL A 37 12.37 -3.56 -13.49
CA VAL A 37 13.22 -4.76 -13.49
C VAL A 37 12.83 -5.69 -14.64
N SER A 38 11.53 -5.90 -14.89
CA SER A 38 11.06 -6.76 -16.00
C SER A 38 11.41 -6.21 -17.38
N THR A 39 11.33 -4.89 -17.56
CA THR A 39 11.74 -4.19 -18.80
C THR A 39 13.25 -4.04 -18.94
N ARG A 40 14.02 -4.44 -17.92
CA ARG A 40 15.49 -4.36 -17.88
C ARG A 40 15.99 -2.92 -18.09
N VAL A 41 15.27 -1.95 -17.55
CA VAL A 41 15.71 -0.55 -17.54
C VAL A 41 16.77 -0.34 -16.47
N LEU A 42 16.62 -1.00 -15.32
CA LEU A 42 17.53 -0.88 -14.21
C LEU A 42 17.84 -2.26 -13.61
N LYS A 43 19.05 -2.41 -13.04
CA LYS A 43 19.41 -3.64 -12.31
C LYS A 43 18.59 -3.72 -11.00
N PRO A 44 18.24 -4.93 -10.54
CA PRO A 44 17.41 -5.13 -9.35
C PRO A 44 17.84 -4.33 -8.10
N HIS A 45 19.12 -4.35 -7.73
CA HIS A 45 19.62 -3.63 -6.55
C HIS A 45 19.47 -2.10 -6.64
N HIS A 46 19.71 -1.52 -7.82
CA HIS A 46 19.52 -0.08 -8.04
C HIS A 46 18.03 0.30 -8.03
N ALA A 47 17.15 -0.56 -8.56
CA ALA A 47 15.71 -0.32 -8.55
C ALA A 47 15.16 -0.29 -7.13
N VAL A 48 15.62 -1.21 -6.29
CA VAL A 48 15.27 -1.26 -4.88
C VAL A 48 15.80 -0.05 -4.11
N ALA A 49 17.06 0.35 -4.34
CA ALA A 49 17.64 1.54 -3.71
C ALA A 49 16.89 2.83 -4.10
N MET A 50 16.55 2.99 -5.38
CA MET A 50 15.75 4.11 -5.86
C MET A 50 14.37 4.13 -5.22
N ALA A 51 13.66 3.00 -5.21
CA ALA A 51 12.34 2.91 -4.61
C ALA A 51 12.38 3.22 -3.11
N ALA A 52 13.37 2.70 -2.37
CA ALA A 52 13.54 2.98 -0.95
C ALA A 52 13.81 4.47 -0.67
N PHE A 53 14.65 5.11 -1.48
CA PHE A 53 14.93 6.54 -1.37
C PHE A 53 13.65 7.39 -1.57
N PHE A 54 12.92 7.15 -2.66
CA PHE A 54 11.69 7.89 -2.95
C PHE A 54 10.55 7.58 -1.97
N ASN A 55 10.46 6.34 -1.49
CA ASN A 55 9.57 5.99 -0.39
C ASN A 55 9.88 6.84 0.85
N PHE A 56 11.15 6.91 1.25
CA PHE A 56 11.58 7.65 2.44
C PHE A 56 11.30 9.16 2.35
N ILE A 57 11.63 9.82 1.24
CA ILE A 57 11.50 11.28 1.12
C ILE A 57 10.07 11.76 0.86
N ALA A 58 9.08 10.87 0.78
CA ALA A 58 7.71 11.23 0.43
C ALA A 58 7.07 12.26 1.39
N PHE A 59 7.47 12.27 2.66
CA PHE A 59 6.98 13.25 3.64
C PHE A 59 7.32 14.70 3.27
N LEU A 60 8.31 14.95 2.41
CA LEU A 60 8.67 16.30 1.95
C LEU A 60 7.67 16.86 0.93
N PHE A 61 6.84 16.00 0.33
CA PHE A 61 5.97 16.36 -0.80
C PHE A 61 4.47 16.23 -0.49
N PHE A 62 4.10 15.46 0.54
CA PHE A 62 2.71 15.19 0.88
C PHE A 62 2.38 15.59 2.33
N GLY A 63 1.19 16.18 2.52
CA GLY A 63 0.60 16.35 3.85
C GLY A 63 0.08 15.03 4.43
N LEU A 64 -0.32 15.04 5.71
CA LEU A 64 -0.61 13.83 6.49
C LEU A 64 -2.11 13.40 6.48
N HIS A 65 -2.85 13.77 5.43
CA HIS A 65 -4.30 13.55 5.34
C HIS A 65 -4.70 12.06 5.40
N VAL A 66 -3.88 11.15 4.86
CA VAL A 66 -4.18 9.71 4.91
C VAL A 66 -4.05 9.18 6.34
N ALA A 67 -3.05 9.66 7.09
CA ALA A 67 -2.87 9.28 8.48
C ALA A 67 -4.05 9.74 9.35
N GLU A 68 -4.62 10.91 9.07
CA GLU A 68 -5.84 11.40 9.73
C GLU A 68 -7.05 10.51 9.42
N THR A 69 -7.24 10.14 8.16
CA THR A 69 -8.32 9.23 7.75
C THR A 69 -8.19 7.85 8.39
N VAL A 70 -6.98 7.28 8.45
CA VAL A 70 -6.78 5.97 9.09
C VAL A 70 -6.94 6.06 10.60
N GLY A 71 -6.40 7.11 11.24
CA GLY A 71 -6.44 7.27 12.69
C GLY A 71 -7.84 7.53 13.26
N LYS A 72 -8.72 8.22 12.54
CA LYS A 72 -10.08 8.56 13.03
C LYS A 72 -11.23 7.95 12.23
N GLY A 73 -10.98 7.44 11.03
CA GLY A 73 -12.02 7.14 10.05
C GLY A 73 -12.44 5.68 9.96
N ILE A 74 -11.78 4.74 10.64
CA ILE A 74 -12.10 3.31 10.52
C ILE A 74 -12.79 2.78 11.79
N VAL A 75 -12.24 3.10 12.95
CA VAL A 75 -12.71 2.63 14.25
C VAL A 75 -12.87 3.85 15.16
N HIS A 76 -13.92 3.89 15.99
CA HIS A 76 -14.11 5.01 16.92
C HIS A 76 -12.98 5.04 17.97
N ALA A 77 -12.45 6.24 18.25
CA ALA A 77 -11.27 6.40 19.11
C ALA A 77 -11.49 5.96 20.57
N ASP A 78 -12.74 5.94 21.04
CA ASP A 78 -13.13 5.50 22.39
C ASP A 78 -12.98 3.99 22.60
N ILE A 79 -13.02 3.20 21.52
CA ILE A 79 -12.81 1.74 21.60
C ILE A 79 -11.37 1.32 21.30
N VAL A 80 -10.49 2.27 20.93
CA VAL A 80 -9.09 1.99 20.62
C VAL A 80 -8.28 1.80 21.90
N ASN A 81 -7.95 0.54 22.19
CA ASN A 81 -7.00 0.16 23.24
C ASN A 81 -5.84 -0.67 22.67
N ALA A 82 -4.88 -1.00 23.54
CA ALA A 82 -3.71 -1.81 23.16
C ALA A 82 -4.06 -3.14 22.50
N GLN A 83 -5.09 -3.84 23.00
CA GLN A 83 -5.52 -5.13 22.47
C GLN A 83 -6.09 -4.98 21.06
N VAL A 84 -6.88 -3.92 20.79
CA VAL A 84 -7.42 -3.66 19.44
C VAL A 84 -6.31 -3.36 18.45
N ILE A 85 -5.35 -2.49 18.81
CA ILE A 85 -4.21 -2.17 17.94
C ILE A 85 -3.33 -3.40 17.71
N PHE A 86 -3.06 -4.18 18.76
CA PHE A 86 -2.31 -5.44 18.65
C PHE A 86 -3.00 -6.42 17.70
N GLY A 87 -4.29 -6.69 17.92
CA GLY A 87 -5.08 -7.58 17.08
C GLY A 87 -5.10 -7.13 15.62
N ALA A 88 -5.32 -5.83 15.38
CA ALA A 88 -5.35 -5.27 14.03
C ALA A 88 -4.02 -5.43 13.30
N LEU A 89 -2.91 -5.05 13.95
CA LEU A 89 -1.57 -5.15 13.37
C LEU A 89 -1.16 -6.61 13.15
N MET A 90 -1.41 -7.50 14.12
CA MET A 90 -1.10 -8.92 13.96
C MET A 90 -1.92 -9.57 12.85
N GLY A 91 -3.22 -9.24 12.74
CA GLY A 91 -4.06 -9.67 11.63
C GLY A 91 -3.49 -9.28 10.27
N ALA A 92 -3.08 -8.02 10.14
CA ALA A 92 -2.49 -7.50 8.91
C ALA A 92 -1.11 -8.10 8.61
N ILE A 93 -0.22 -8.18 9.61
CA ILE A 93 1.13 -8.75 9.49
C ILE A 93 1.06 -10.23 9.09
N SER A 94 0.27 -11.03 9.83
CA SER A 94 0.15 -12.46 9.55
C SER A 94 -0.36 -12.72 8.14
N TRP A 95 -1.40 -12.00 7.71
CA TRP A 95 -1.90 -12.16 6.35
C TRP A 95 -0.88 -11.73 5.28
N ASN A 96 -0.22 -10.59 5.47
CA ASN A 96 0.83 -10.11 4.55
C ASN A 96 2.00 -11.10 4.43
N LEU A 97 2.40 -11.74 5.53
CA LEU A 97 3.43 -12.78 5.51
C LEU A 97 2.96 -14.02 4.75
N ILE A 98 1.73 -14.47 4.97
CA ILE A 98 1.14 -15.60 4.23
C ILE A 98 1.15 -15.30 2.72
N THR A 99 0.63 -14.15 2.30
CA THR A 99 0.55 -13.79 0.88
C THR A 99 1.94 -13.61 0.26
N TRP A 100 2.89 -13.05 1.00
CA TRP A 100 4.27 -12.93 0.55
C TRP A 100 4.95 -14.30 0.37
N ILE A 101 4.80 -15.21 1.33
CA ILE A 101 5.38 -16.56 1.25
C ILE A 101 4.84 -17.29 0.01
N LEU A 102 3.54 -17.16 -0.24
CA LEU A 102 2.85 -17.72 -1.41
C LEU A 102 3.11 -16.96 -2.72
N GLY A 103 3.75 -15.79 -2.68
CA GLY A 103 4.04 -14.95 -3.84
C GLY A 103 2.78 -14.36 -4.49
N ILE A 104 1.72 -14.17 -3.71
CA ILE A 104 0.43 -13.62 -4.11
C ILE A 104 0.47 -12.09 -3.91
N PRO A 105 0.28 -11.28 -4.96
CA PRO A 105 0.15 -9.83 -4.84
C PRO A 105 -1.12 -9.46 -4.05
N SER A 106 -0.96 -9.19 -2.76
CA SER A 106 -2.01 -8.72 -1.85
C SER A 106 -1.86 -7.22 -1.53
N SER A 107 -2.89 -6.63 -0.97
CA SER A 107 -2.88 -5.25 -0.50
C SER A 107 -2.71 -5.19 1.00
N SER A 108 -1.61 -4.59 1.48
CA SER A 108 -1.40 -4.32 2.90
C SER A 108 -2.44 -3.38 3.49
N SER A 109 -2.96 -2.45 2.68
CA SER A 109 -4.03 -1.54 3.11
C SER A 109 -5.31 -2.31 3.42
N HIS A 110 -5.66 -3.25 2.55
CA HIS A 110 -6.85 -4.07 2.69
C HIS A 110 -6.71 -5.03 3.89
N ALA A 111 -5.50 -5.55 4.12
CA ALA A 111 -5.18 -6.36 5.29
C ALA A 111 -5.26 -5.55 6.60
N LEU A 112 -4.74 -4.32 6.63
CA LEU A 112 -4.82 -3.45 7.81
C LEU A 112 -6.25 -3.06 8.16
N ILE A 113 -7.06 -2.67 7.18
CA ILE A 113 -8.48 -2.36 7.39
C ILE A 113 -9.22 -3.62 7.85
N GLY A 114 -8.97 -4.77 7.23
CA GLY A 114 -9.52 -6.05 7.69
C GLY A 114 -9.18 -6.32 9.15
N GLY A 115 -7.90 -6.23 9.53
CA GLY A 115 -7.45 -6.39 10.91
C GLY A 115 -8.13 -5.44 11.89
N LEU A 116 -8.23 -4.15 11.55
CA LEU A 116 -8.94 -3.14 12.35
C LEU A 116 -10.43 -3.46 12.52
N LEU A 117 -11.10 -3.85 11.44
CA LEU A 117 -12.51 -4.25 11.48
C LEU A 117 -12.69 -5.48 12.36
N GLY A 118 -11.85 -6.51 12.19
CA GLY A 118 -11.91 -7.73 12.97
C GLY A 118 -11.73 -7.48 14.47
N ALA A 119 -10.66 -6.77 14.85
CA ALA A 119 -10.37 -6.45 16.25
C ALA A 119 -11.42 -5.48 16.84
N GLY A 120 -11.85 -4.48 16.07
CA GLY A 120 -12.88 -3.52 16.50
C GLY A 120 -14.25 -4.16 16.72
N VAL A 121 -14.67 -5.05 15.80
CA VAL A 121 -15.92 -5.82 15.96
C VAL A 121 -15.82 -6.78 17.14
N ALA A 122 -14.67 -7.41 17.38
CA ALA A 122 -14.47 -8.26 18.55
C ALA A 122 -14.53 -7.48 19.89
N ARG A 123 -14.13 -6.20 19.90
CA ARG A 123 -14.18 -5.33 21.08
C ARG A 123 -15.56 -4.75 21.38
N ALA A 124 -16.26 -4.27 20.36
CA ALA A 124 -17.44 -3.41 20.52
C ALA A 124 -18.60 -3.76 19.57
N GLY A 125 -18.51 -4.87 18.84
CA GLY A 125 -19.47 -5.24 17.80
C GLY A 125 -19.46 -4.27 16.61
N LEU A 126 -20.50 -4.34 15.78
CA LEU A 126 -20.63 -3.50 14.59
C LEU A 126 -20.80 -1.99 14.90
N GLY A 127 -21.12 -1.64 16.15
CA GLY A 127 -21.31 -0.26 16.60
C GLY A 127 -20.01 0.51 16.83
N GLY A 128 -18.88 -0.18 17.03
CA GLY A 128 -17.56 0.46 17.18
C GLY A 128 -16.92 0.90 15.87
N ILE A 129 -17.55 0.59 14.72
CA ILE A 129 -17.00 0.81 13.40
C ILE A 129 -17.53 2.10 12.78
N VAL A 130 -16.61 2.92 12.25
CA VAL A 130 -16.95 4.14 11.52
C VAL A 130 -17.29 3.77 10.08
N TRP A 131 -18.53 3.33 9.86
CA TRP A 131 -19.00 2.83 8.55
C TRP A 131 -18.80 3.82 7.41
N SER A 132 -18.89 5.13 7.68
CA SER A 132 -18.68 6.17 6.66
C SER A 132 -17.25 6.17 6.11
N GLY A 133 -16.24 5.99 6.95
CA GLY A 133 -14.85 5.94 6.51
C GLY A 133 -14.43 4.57 5.99
N VAL A 134 -14.99 3.48 6.54
CA VAL A 134 -14.86 2.14 5.96
C VAL A 134 -15.40 2.11 4.54
N LEU A 135 -16.62 2.60 4.31
CA LEU A 135 -17.22 2.62 2.98
C LEU A 135 -16.40 3.46 1.99
N LYS A 136 -15.97 4.66 2.39
CA LYS A 136 -15.08 5.51 1.57
C LYS A 136 -13.80 4.77 1.18
N THR A 137 -13.18 4.09 2.14
CA THR A 137 -11.92 3.38 1.92
C THR A 137 -12.12 2.13 1.06
N SER A 138 -13.14 1.32 1.34
CA SER A 138 -13.48 0.13 0.56
C SER A 138 -13.82 0.49 -0.89
N VAL A 139 -14.60 1.55 -1.12
CA VAL A 139 -14.90 2.05 -2.47
C VAL A 139 -13.62 2.47 -3.18
N ALA A 140 -12.71 3.19 -2.50
CA ALA A 140 -11.44 3.60 -3.09
C ALA A 140 -10.55 2.41 -3.46
N ILE A 141 -10.50 1.37 -2.62
CA ILE A 141 -9.74 0.13 -2.88
C ILE A 141 -10.28 -0.65 -4.08
N VAL A 142 -11.60 -0.66 -4.27
CA VAL A 142 -12.26 -1.34 -5.40
C VAL A 142 -12.15 -0.53 -6.69
N LEU A 143 -12.21 0.79 -6.61
CA LEU A 143 -12.12 1.68 -7.78
C LEU A 143 -10.68 1.89 -8.26
N SER A 144 -9.68 1.86 -7.36
CA SER A 144 -8.29 2.11 -7.71
C SER A 144 -7.71 1.24 -8.84
N PRO A 145 -7.98 -0.09 -8.95
CA PRO A 145 -7.52 -0.86 -10.10
C PRO A 145 -8.16 -0.40 -11.41
N THR A 146 -9.44 -0.03 -11.40
CA THR A 146 -10.14 0.48 -12.59
C THR A 146 -9.61 1.85 -13.01
N ILE A 147 -9.35 2.74 -12.05
CA ILE A 147 -8.73 4.06 -12.33
C ILE A 147 -7.33 3.86 -12.91
N GLY A 148 -6.51 3.00 -12.30
CA GLY A 148 -5.17 2.66 -12.80
C GLY A 148 -5.22 2.09 -14.22
N LEU A 149 -6.15 1.18 -14.49
CA LEU A 149 -6.38 0.60 -15.82
C LEU A 149 -6.75 1.67 -16.87
N VAL A 150 -7.73 2.52 -16.56
CA VAL A 150 -8.22 3.56 -17.48
C VAL A 150 -7.14 4.60 -17.74
N LEU A 151 -6.48 5.11 -16.70
CA LEU A 151 -5.39 6.07 -16.86
C LEU A 151 -4.23 5.49 -17.68
N ALA A 152 -3.87 4.23 -17.44
CA ALA A 152 -2.84 3.55 -18.21
C ALA A 152 -3.21 3.42 -19.70
N LEU A 153 -4.46 3.08 -20.02
CA LEU A 153 -4.95 3.03 -21.41
C LEU A 153 -4.92 4.41 -22.09
N VAL A 154 -5.38 5.45 -21.38
CA VAL A 154 -5.34 6.83 -21.88
C VAL A 154 -3.90 7.27 -22.13
N LEU A 155 -2.96 6.95 -21.23
CA LEU A 155 -1.55 7.25 -21.41
C LEU A 155 -0.94 6.48 -22.57
N VAL A 156 -1.30 5.21 -22.78
CA VAL A 156 -0.87 4.47 -23.97
C VAL A 156 -1.37 5.13 -25.25
N LEU A 157 -2.63 5.58 -25.28
CA LEU A 157 -3.18 6.30 -26.43
C LEU A 157 -2.39 7.58 -26.70
N ILE A 158 -2.25 8.46 -25.69
CA ILE A 158 -1.54 9.74 -25.82
C ILE A 158 -0.10 9.51 -26.28
N THR A 159 0.63 8.61 -25.61
CA THR A 159 2.03 8.35 -25.94
C THR A 159 2.19 7.72 -27.32
N SER A 160 1.27 6.87 -27.76
CA SER A 160 1.29 6.29 -29.11
C SER A 160 1.14 7.37 -30.19
N TRP A 161 0.24 8.35 -29.98
CA TRP A 161 0.07 9.47 -30.91
C TRP A 161 1.28 10.41 -30.92
N VAL A 162 1.81 10.78 -29.74
CA VAL A 162 2.97 11.68 -29.63
C VAL A 162 4.21 11.08 -30.29
N PHE A 163 4.40 9.76 -30.18
CA PHE A 163 5.59 9.09 -30.69
C PHE A 163 5.38 8.42 -32.06
N VAL A 164 4.23 8.59 -32.72
CA VAL A 164 3.88 7.89 -33.98
C VAL A 164 4.89 8.15 -35.10
N ARG A 165 5.50 9.34 -35.14
CA ARG A 165 6.52 9.73 -36.14
C ARG A 165 7.95 9.49 -35.69
N THR A 166 8.16 8.91 -34.51
CA THR A 166 9.50 8.69 -33.94
C THR A 166 10.03 7.31 -34.34
N LEU A 167 11.32 7.23 -34.69
CA LEU A 167 11.97 5.94 -34.94
C LEU A 167 11.83 5.00 -33.72
N PRO A 168 11.50 3.70 -33.89
CA PRO A 168 11.29 2.78 -32.77
C PRO A 168 12.47 2.70 -31.79
N SER A 169 13.70 2.74 -32.29
CA SER A 169 14.92 2.71 -31.45
C SER A 169 15.11 3.97 -30.61
N VAL A 170 14.73 5.13 -31.14
CA VAL A 170 14.77 6.42 -30.44
C VAL A 170 13.66 6.50 -29.40
N ALA A 171 12.46 6.04 -29.75
CA ALA A 171 11.33 5.94 -28.83
C ALA A 171 11.67 5.04 -27.64
N ASP A 172 12.20 3.83 -27.87
CA ASP A 172 12.61 2.91 -26.80
C ASP A 172 13.61 3.58 -25.84
N ARG A 173 14.67 4.20 -26.38
CA ARG A 173 15.68 4.90 -25.56
C ARG A 173 15.08 6.02 -24.70
N ARG A 174 14.11 6.76 -25.22
CA ARG A 174 13.41 7.81 -24.48
C ARG A 174 12.52 7.21 -23.39
N PHE A 175 11.72 6.19 -23.71
CA PHE A 175 10.86 5.54 -22.73
C PHE A 175 11.64 4.85 -21.61
N ARG A 176 12.82 4.30 -21.87
CA ARG A 176 13.70 3.80 -20.80
C ARG A 176 14.06 4.87 -19.76
N ARG A 177 14.26 6.13 -20.18
CA ARG A 177 14.53 7.25 -19.27
C ARG A 177 13.26 7.74 -18.58
N LEU A 178 12.18 7.89 -19.33
CA LEU A 178 10.88 8.30 -18.80
C LEU A 178 10.36 7.30 -17.76
N GLN A 179 10.59 6.00 -17.98
CA GLN A 179 10.20 4.96 -17.04
C GLN A 179 10.92 5.09 -15.69
N LEU A 180 12.20 5.50 -15.67
CA LEU A 180 12.89 5.74 -14.40
C LEU A 180 12.24 6.87 -13.60
N ILE A 181 11.79 7.92 -14.30
CA ILE A 181 11.08 9.05 -13.70
C ILE A 181 9.71 8.60 -13.18
N SER A 182 8.92 7.87 -13.99
CA SER A 182 7.61 7.38 -13.56
C SER A 182 7.70 6.40 -12.40
N ALA A 183 8.70 5.52 -12.36
CA ALA A 183 8.93 4.60 -11.25
C ALA A 183 9.32 5.33 -9.96
N SER A 184 10.11 6.40 -10.09
CA SER A 184 10.49 7.28 -8.97
C SER A 184 9.26 8.01 -8.43
N LEU A 185 8.43 8.58 -9.30
CA LEU A 185 7.16 9.22 -8.92
C LEU A 185 6.20 8.22 -8.28
N TYR A 186 6.07 7.02 -8.84
CA TYR A 186 5.22 5.97 -8.26
C TYR A 186 5.72 5.60 -6.86
N SER A 187 7.03 5.42 -6.67
CA SER A 187 7.63 5.17 -5.34
C SER A 187 7.37 6.33 -4.38
N LEU A 188 7.47 7.58 -4.84
CA LEU A 188 7.17 8.74 -4.02
C LEU A 188 5.70 8.73 -3.55
N GLY A 189 4.77 8.43 -4.45
CA GLY A 189 3.34 8.32 -4.13
C GLY A 189 3.02 7.14 -3.22
N HIS A 190 3.75 6.03 -3.40
CA HIS A 190 3.70 4.86 -2.53
C HIS A 190 4.10 5.23 -1.09
N GLY A 191 5.27 5.85 -0.88
CA GLY A 191 5.66 6.39 0.43
C GLY A 191 4.72 7.43 1.00
N GLY A 192 4.09 8.23 0.14
CA GLY A 192 3.12 9.24 0.53
C GLY A 192 1.82 8.65 1.07
N ASN A 193 1.34 7.54 0.50
CA ASN A 193 0.07 6.93 0.91
C ASN A 193 0.25 5.87 2.00
N ASP A 194 1.25 4.99 1.85
CA ASP A 194 1.33 3.76 2.62
C ASP A 194 1.92 3.95 4.01
N ALA A 195 3.04 4.68 4.13
CA ALA A 195 3.65 4.95 5.43
C ALA A 195 2.68 5.70 6.36
N GLN A 196 1.81 6.56 5.79
CA GLN A 196 0.79 7.29 6.54
C GLN A 196 -0.24 6.38 7.23
N LYS A 197 -0.49 5.18 6.70
CA LYS A 197 -1.42 4.23 7.32
C LYS A 197 -0.91 3.83 8.70
N THR A 198 0.36 3.46 8.80
CA THR A 198 1.02 3.15 10.07
C THR A 198 1.13 4.38 10.96
N MET A 199 1.43 5.55 10.39
CA MET A 199 1.45 6.81 11.15
C MET A 199 0.09 7.07 11.83
N GLY A 200 -1.02 6.83 11.14
CA GLY A 200 -2.37 6.99 11.68
C GLY A 200 -2.65 6.05 12.85
N ILE A 201 -2.17 4.79 12.77
CA ILE A 201 -2.29 3.79 13.84
C ILE A 201 -1.49 4.20 15.09
N ILE A 202 -0.25 4.63 14.90
CA ILE A 202 0.59 5.09 16.02
C ILE A 202 -0.01 6.37 16.61
N ALA A 203 -0.48 7.31 15.77
CA ALA A 203 -1.07 8.55 16.24
C ALA A 203 -2.37 8.33 17.05
N VAL A 204 -3.26 7.43 16.61
CA VAL A 204 -4.49 7.13 17.39
C VAL A 204 -4.15 6.41 18.69
N LEU A 205 -3.13 5.55 18.71
CA LEU A 205 -2.65 4.92 19.94
C LEU A 205 -2.11 5.97 20.92
N LEU A 206 -1.25 6.89 20.47
CA LEU A 206 -0.74 7.97 21.33
C LEU A 206 -1.85 8.90 21.80
N TYR A 207 -2.83 9.19 20.93
CA TYR A 207 -3.99 10.01 21.25
C TYR A 207 -4.87 9.37 22.32
N SER A 208 -5.18 8.07 22.20
CA SER A 208 -6.00 7.36 23.19
C SER A 208 -5.34 7.23 24.55
N GLN A 209 -4.00 7.33 24.60
CA GLN A 209 -3.21 7.37 25.84
C GLN A 209 -3.05 8.78 26.43
N GLY A 210 -3.59 9.82 25.80
CA GLY A 210 -3.44 11.21 26.25
C GLY A 210 -2.00 11.74 26.13
N LEU A 211 -1.16 11.12 25.29
CA LEU A 211 0.25 11.49 25.09
C LEU A 211 0.45 12.55 23.99
N LEU A 212 -0.64 13.00 23.35
CA LEU A 212 -0.61 14.07 22.35
C LEU A 212 -1.16 15.36 22.93
N GLU A 213 -0.36 16.42 22.88
CA GLU A 213 -0.77 17.77 23.24
C GLU A 213 -1.53 18.44 22.08
N GLY A 214 -2.50 19.31 22.37
CA GLY A 214 -3.17 20.12 21.34
C GLY A 214 -4.14 19.37 20.42
N GLY A 215 -4.51 18.13 20.76
CA GLY A 215 -5.44 17.30 19.99
C GLY A 215 -4.74 16.29 19.09
N PHE A 216 -5.52 15.60 18.25
CA PHE A 216 -4.97 14.58 17.36
C PHE A 216 -4.13 15.21 16.26
N HIS A 217 -2.85 14.84 16.24
CA HIS A 217 -1.89 15.16 15.19
C HIS A 217 -0.89 14.01 15.08
N VAL A 218 -0.11 13.99 14.00
CA VAL A 218 0.95 12.98 13.82
C VAL A 218 2.30 13.63 14.15
N PRO A 219 2.99 13.20 15.23
CA PRO A 219 4.30 13.75 15.57
C PRO A 219 5.35 13.49 14.49
N PHE A 220 6.28 14.43 14.30
CA PHE A 220 7.31 14.31 13.26
C PHE A 220 8.20 13.08 13.42
N TRP A 221 8.48 12.64 14.65
CA TRP A 221 9.24 11.42 14.88
C TRP A 221 8.50 10.19 14.35
N VAL A 222 7.17 10.12 14.46
CA VAL A 222 6.34 9.04 13.89
C VAL A 222 6.48 9.04 12.37
N VAL A 223 6.46 10.22 11.74
CA VAL A 223 6.62 10.38 10.30
C VAL A 223 7.97 9.80 9.85
N ILE A 224 9.06 10.22 10.48
CA ILE A 224 10.41 9.76 10.12
C ILE A 224 10.59 8.28 10.42
N SER A 225 10.10 7.76 11.54
CA SER A 225 10.19 6.34 11.89
C SER A 225 9.45 5.44 10.92
N CYS A 226 8.22 5.80 10.52
CA CYS A 226 7.44 5.04 9.54
C CYS A 226 8.12 5.07 8.16
N GLN A 227 8.50 6.26 7.66
CA GLN A 227 9.18 6.37 6.36
C GLN A 227 10.51 5.61 6.33
N ALA A 228 11.28 5.64 7.43
CA ALA A 228 12.51 4.87 7.55
C ALA A 228 12.23 3.36 7.55
N ALA A 229 11.25 2.90 8.33
CA ALA A 229 10.85 1.49 8.36
C ALA A 229 10.40 1.00 6.98
N MET A 230 9.53 1.75 6.30
CA MET A 230 9.07 1.40 4.95
C MET A 230 10.20 1.42 3.93
N GLY A 231 11.09 2.42 3.98
CA GLY A 231 12.27 2.50 3.11
C GLY A 231 13.24 1.32 3.32
N LEU A 232 13.55 0.97 4.56
CA LEU A 232 14.39 -0.18 4.91
C LEU A 232 13.75 -1.51 4.49
N GLY A 233 12.44 -1.66 4.68
CA GLY A 233 11.69 -2.81 4.20
C GLY A 233 11.78 -2.95 2.69
N THR A 234 11.64 -1.83 1.97
CA THR A 234 11.80 -1.76 0.52
C THR A 234 13.17 -2.25 0.09
N LEU A 235 14.24 -1.90 0.83
CA LEU A 235 15.61 -2.32 0.55
C LEU A 235 15.83 -3.85 0.56
N LEU A 236 15.09 -4.59 1.40
CA LEU A 236 15.16 -6.06 1.39
C LEU A 236 14.50 -6.69 0.16
N GLY A 237 13.56 -5.97 -0.44
CA GLY A 237 12.88 -6.33 -1.67
C GLY A 237 11.81 -7.42 -1.50
N GLY A 238 10.88 -7.45 -2.45
CA GLY A 238 9.74 -8.38 -2.48
C GLY A 238 9.82 -9.38 -3.63
N TRP A 239 10.98 -10.02 -3.85
CA TRP A 239 11.33 -10.71 -5.11
C TRP A 239 10.29 -11.72 -5.63
N LYS A 240 9.63 -12.47 -4.74
CA LYS A 240 8.55 -13.39 -5.12
C LYS A 240 7.39 -12.64 -5.80
N ILE A 241 6.96 -11.52 -5.22
CA ILE A 241 5.87 -10.68 -5.73
C ILE A 241 6.33 -9.90 -6.96
N VAL A 242 7.56 -9.36 -6.95
CA VAL A 242 8.20 -8.70 -8.11
C VAL A 242 8.13 -9.60 -9.34
N HIS A 243 8.48 -10.88 -9.18
CA HIS A 243 8.44 -11.85 -10.27
C HIS A 243 7.01 -12.07 -10.78
N THR A 244 6.02 -12.20 -9.89
CA THR A 244 4.61 -12.36 -10.27
C THR A 244 4.09 -11.12 -11.02
N MET A 245 4.28 -9.92 -10.47
CA MET A 245 3.80 -8.67 -11.03
C MET A 245 4.48 -8.29 -12.36
N GLY A 246 5.80 -8.49 -12.45
CA GLY A 246 6.60 -8.05 -13.60
C GLY A 246 6.58 -9.00 -14.80
N SER A 247 6.24 -10.29 -14.61
CA SER A 247 6.38 -11.28 -15.68
C SER A 247 5.20 -12.23 -15.86
N LYS A 248 4.37 -12.44 -14.83
CA LYS A 248 3.26 -13.41 -14.89
C LYS A 248 1.94 -12.80 -15.35
N ILE A 249 1.75 -11.48 -15.31
CA ILE A 249 0.50 -10.84 -15.75
C ILE A 249 0.53 -10.57 -17.25
N THR A 250 1.53 -9.82 -17.71
CA THR A 250 1.76 -9.50 -19.13
C THR A 250 3.25 -9.22 -19.37
N ARG A 251 3.70 -9.33 -20.63
CA ARG A 251 5.07 -8.91 -20.99
C ARG A 251 5.08 -7.41 -21.25
N LEU A 252 5.87 -6.69 -20.47
CA LEU A 252 5.96 -5.23 -20.55
C LEU A 252 7.14 -4.76 -21.41
N THR A 253 6.88 -3.72 -22.19
CA THR A 253 7.91 -2.87 -22.83
C THR A 253 8.17 -1.62 -22.00
N PRO A 254 9.29 -0.90 -22.19
CA PRO A 254 9.55 0.33 -21.44
C PRO A 254 8.45 1.39 -21.57
N ALA A 255 7.84 1.51 -22.76
CA ALA A 255 6.72 2.43 -22.98
C ALA A 255 5.47 2.05 -22.16
N GLN A 256 5.15 0.75 -22.09
CA GLN A 256 4.05 0.25 -21.26
C GLN A 256 4.35 0.37 -19.77
N GLY A 257 5.60 0.11 -19.37
CA GLY A 257 6.06 0.33 -17.99
C GLY A 257 5.87 1.78 -17.56
N PHE A 258 6.33 2.72 -18.40
CA PHE A 258 6.11 4.16 -18.20
C PHE A 258 4.62 4.51 -18.06
N CYS A 259 3.76 4.02 -18.95
CA CYS A 259 2.32 4.33 -18.89
C CYS A 259 1.66 3.74 -17.64
N ALA A 260 2.02 2.51 -17.25
CA ALA A 260 1.47 1.87 -16.06
C ALA A 260 1.89 2.57 -14.77
N GLU A 261 3.17 2.85 -14.61
CA GLU A 261 3.71 3.55 -13.43
C GLU A 261 3.20 4.99 -13.36
N THR A 262 3.10 5.71 -14.48
CA THR A 262 2.58 7.09 -14.50
C THR A 262 1.10 7.11 -14.15
N GLY A 263 0.28 6.22 -14.71
CA GLY A 263 -1.14 6.11 -14.36
C GLY A 263 -1.34 5.73 -12.89
N GLY A 264 -0.50 4.82 -12.39
CA GLY A 264 -0.45 4.48 -10.98
C GLY A 264 -0.07 5.66 -10.10
N ALA A 265 0.99 6.39 -10.45
CA ALA A 265 1.48 7.54 -9.69
C ALA A 265 0.44 8.66 -9.62
N ILE A 266 -0.23 8.97 -10.74
CA ILE A 266 -1.34 9.95 -10.78
C ILE A 266 -2.45 9.52 -9.81
N THR A 267 -2.84 8.24 -9.83
CA THR A 267 -3.86 7.70 -8.94
C THR A 267 -3.46 7.84 -7.47
N LEU A 268 -2.22 7.47 -7.13
CA LEU A 268 -1.71 7.56 -5.76
C LEU A 268 -1.60 9.01 -5.29
N PHE A 269 -1.13 9.93 -6.13
CA PHE A 269 -0.98 11.33 -5.77
C PHE A 269 -2.36 11.96 -5.52
N ALA A 270 -3.33 11.68 -6.40
CA ALA A 270 -4.70 12.14 -6.22
C ALA A 270 -5.32 11.58 -4.94
N ALA A 271 -5.16 10.27 -4.69
CA ALA A 271 -5.68 9.63 -3.48
C ALA A 271 -5.04 10.20 -2.20
N THR A 272 -3.72 10.35 -2.17
CA THR A 272 -2.98 10.92 -1.04
C THR A 272 -3.38 12.37 -0.80
N TRP A 273 -3.56 13.17 -1.85
CA TRP A 273 -4.02 14.56 -1.73
C TRP A 273 -5.44 14.66 -1.17
N LEU A 274 -6.33 13.74 -1.57
CA LEU A 274 -7.68 13.62 -1.02
C LEU A 274 -7.72 12.96 0.37
N GLY A 275 -6.58 12.53 0.92
CA GLY A 275 -6.50 11.83 2.20
C GLY A 275 -7.13 10.44 2.20
N VAL A 276 -7.29 9.82 1.03
CA VAL A 276 -7.94 8.52 0.88
C VAL A 276 -6.89 7.41 0.90
N PRO A 277 -6.92 6.49 1.88
CA PRO A 277 -6.06 5.32 1.87
C PRO A 277 -6.46 4.41 0.72
N VAL A 278 -5.54 4.15 -0.20
CA VAL A 278 -5.77 3.30 -1.38
C VAL A 278 -4.82 2.11 -1.40
N SER A 279 -5.20 1.09 -2.17
CA SER A 279 -4.35 -0.06 -2.44
C SER A 279 -3.41 0.26 -3.62
N THR A 280 -2.13 0.43 -3.32
CA THR A 280 -1.08 0.59 -4.34
C THR A 280 -0.98 -0.66 -5.21
N THR A 281 -1.00 -1.85 -4.61
CA THR A 281 -0.98 -3.13 -5.33
C THR A 281 -2.13 -3.26 -6.32
N HIS A 282 -3.36 -2.88 -5.94
CA HIS A 282 -4.49 -2.95 -6.87
C HIS A 282 -4.33 -1.93 -8.01
N THR A 283 -3.92 -0.71 -7.66
CA THR A 283 -3.74 0.39 -8.62
C THR A 283 -2.75 0.00 -9.72
N ILE A 284 -1.54 -0.45 -9.36
CA ILE A 284 -0.54 -0.82 -10.36
C ILE A 284 -0.88 -2.12 -11.08
N THR A 285 -1.50 -3.10 -10.40
CA THR A 285 -1.98 -4.32 -11.08
C THR A 285 -3.00 -3.96 -12.16
N GLY A 286 -3.96 -3.09 -11.84
CA GLY A 286 -4.95 -2.58 -12.80
C GLY A 286 -4.29 -1.84 -13.95
N ALA A 287 -3.31 -0.98 -13.67
CA ALA A 287 -2.54 -0.27 -14.68
C ALA A 287 -1.74 -1.23 -15.61
N ILE A 288 -1.12 -2.28 -15.05
CA ILE A 288 -0.39 -3.32 -15.80
C ILE A 288 -1.36 -4.10 -16.71
N VAL A 289 -2.53 -4.49 -16.19
CA VAL A 289 -3.59 -5.14 -16.98
C VAL A 289 -4.08 -4.22 -18.10
N GLY A 290 -4.24 -2.92 -17.82
CA GLY A 290 -4.61 -1.90 -18.80
C GLY A 290 -3.61 -1.79 -19.94
N VAL A 291 -2.33 -1.56 -19.64
CA VAL A 291 -1.30 -1.48 -20.70
C VAL A 291 -1.12 -2.80 -21.45
N GLY A 292 -1.33 -3.94 -20.81
CA GLY A 292 -1.33 -5.26 -21.46
C GLY A 292 -2.48 -5.41 -22.45
N SER A 293 -3.68 -4.96 -22.05
CA SER A 293 -4.91 -5.02 -22.85
C SER A 293 -4.87 -4.09 -24.07
N SER A 294 -4.10 -2.98 -23.99
CA SER A 294 -4.01 -1.97 -25.06
C SER A 294 -3.59 -2.50 -26.42
N ARG A 295 -2.74 -3.55 -26.47
CA ARG A 295 -2.34 -4.18 -27.73
C ARG A 295 -3.33 -5.25 -28.18
N ARG A 296 -3.71 -6.14 -27.26
CA ARG A 296 -4.61 -7.27 -27.49
C ARG A 296 -4.98 -7.89 -26.15
N LEU A 297 -6.26 -8.21 -25.95
CA LEU A 297 -6.75 -8.81 -24.70
C LEU A 297 -6.06 -10.14 -24.36
N SER A 298 -5.60 -10.90 -25.37
CA SER A 298 -4.84 -12.14 -25.19
C SER A 298 -3.41 -11.95 -24.67
N ALA A 299 -2.88 -10.73 -24.65
CA ALA A 299 -1.57 -10.44 -24.05
C ALA A 299 -1.62 -10.44 -22.52
N VAL A 300 -2.81 -10.39 -21.91
CA VAL A 300 -3.02 -10.52 -20.46
C VAL A 300 -3.28 -11.99 -20.14
N ARG A 301 -2.56 -12.52 -19.15
CA ARG A 301 -2.81 -13.86 -18.62
C ARG A 301 -3.97 -13.81 -17.62
N TRP A 302 -5.20 -13.93 -18.13
CA TRP A 302 -6.43 -13.80 -17.33
C TRP A 302 -6.55 -14.78 -16.17
N ASN A 303 -5.97 -15.98 -16.26
CA ASN A 303 -5.92 -16.93 -15.15
C ASN A 303 -5.13 -16.36 -13.95
N VAL A 304 -4.06 -15.60 -14.22
CA VAL A 304 -3.28 -14.94 -13.17
C VAL A 304 -4.03 -13.71 -12.64
N ALA A 305 -4.56 -12.87 -13.53
CA ALA A 305 -5.29 -11.67 -13.14
C ALA A 305 -6.53 -12.00 -12.27
N SER A 306 -7.31 -13.01 -12.66
CA SER A 306 -8.48 -13.46 -11.89
C SER A 306 -8.09 -14.06 -10.53
N SER A 307 -7.03 -14.87 -10.47
CA SER A 307 -6.50 -15.39 -9.20
C SER A 307 -6.06 -14.27 -8.25
N ILE A 308 -5.51 -13.17 -8.77
CA ILE A 308 -5.14 -12.00 -7.97
C ILE A 308 -6.40 -11.32 -7.42
N VAL A 309 -7.43 -11.12 -8.25
CA VAL A 309 -8.72 -10.53 -7.80
C VAL A 309 -9.38 -11.37 -6.71
N VAL A 310 -9.35 -12.70 -6.84
CA VAL A 310 -9.86 -13.60 -5.79
C VAL A 310 -9.09 -13.40 -4.48
N ALA A 311 -7.75 -13.32 -4.55
CA ALA A 311 -6.94 -13.03 -3.36
C ALA A 311 -7.33 -11.69 -2.71
N TRP A 312 -7.62 -10.65 -3.51
CA TRP A 312 -8.02 -9.35 -2.99
C TRP A 312 -9.34 -9.38 -2.21
N VAL A 313 -10.31 -10.18 -2.69
CA VAL A 313 -11.60 -10.38 -2.01
C VAL A 313 -11.42 -11.15 -0.70
N VAL A 314 -10.52 -12.14 -0.68
CA VAL A 314 -10.23 -12.96 0.50
C VAL A 314 -9.42 -12.21 1.55
N THR A 315 -8.59 -11.24 1.15
CA THR A 315 -7.68 -10.53 2.06
C THR A 315 -8.38 -9.86 3.23
N LEU A 316 -9.47 -9.11 2.99
CA LEU A 316 -10.18 -8.41 4.04
C LEU A 316 -10.81 -9.36 5.08
N PRO A 317 -11.64 -10.36 4.71
CA PRO A 317 -12.23 -11.28 5.68
C PRO A 317 -11.17 -12.15 6.38
N ALA A 318 -10.11 -12.57 5.68
CA ALA A 318 -9.04 -13.36 6.30
C ALA A 318 -8.27 -12.54 7.34
N ALA A 319 -7.85 -11.33 7.01
CA ALA A 319 -7.17 -10.44 7.96
C ALA A 319 -8.08 -10.04 9.14
N ALA A 320 -9.38 -9.85 8.89
CA ALA A 320 -10.36 -9.60 9.94
C ALA A 320 -10.52 -10.80 10.89
N ALA A 321 -10.63 -12.01 10.37
CA ALA A 321 -10.73 -13.21 11.20
C ALA A 321 -9.48 -13.41 12.05
N ILE A 322 -8.29 -13.25 11.45
CA ILE A 322 -7.02 -13.35 12.18
C ILE A 322 -6.90 -12.23 13.23
N GLY A 323 -7.26 -11.00 12.89
CA GLY A 323 -7.19 -9.87 13.81
C GLY A 323 -8.14 -9.99 14.99
N ALA A 324 -9.37 -10.47 14.76
CA ALA A 324 -10.31 -10.82 15.83
C ALA A 324 -9.74 -11.94 16.73
N GLY A 325 -9.11 -12.96 16.14
CA GLY A 325 -8.45 -14.04 16.87
C GLY A 325 -7.33 -13.52 17.79
N PHE A 326 -6.42 -12.68 17.28
CA PHE A 326 -5.35 -12.10 18.10
C PHE A 326 -5.88 -11.15 19.18
N TYR A 327 -6.94 -10.40 18.91
CA TYR A 327 -7.61 -9.60 19.93
C TYR A 327 -8.13 -10.48 21.08
N LEU A 328 -8.84 -11.57 20.77
CA LEU A 328 -9.36 -12.50 21.77
C LEU A 328 -8.23 -13.18 22.56
N LEU A 329 -7.15 -13.59 21.89
CA LEU A 329 -5.98 -14.18 22.53
C LEU A 329 -5.30 -13.19 23.48
N ALA A 330 -5.14 -11.93 23.07
CA ALA A 330 -4.57 -10.89 23.94
C ALA A 330 -5.45 -10.60 25.17
N GLY A 331 -6.76 -10.82 25.06
CA GLY A 331 -7.69 -10.76 26.18
C GLY A 331 -7.53 -11.90 27.21
N LEU A 332 -6.88 -13.01 26.86
CA LEU A 332 -6.62 -14.13 27.79
C LEU A 332 -5.40 -13.89 28.69
N PHE A 333 -4.50 -12.98 28.29
CA PHE A 333 -3.26 -12.68 29.00
C PHE A 333 -3.29 -11.29 29.68
N GLY A 334 -4.43 -10.59 29.61
CA GLY A 334 -4.63 -9.23 30.13
C GLY A 334 -5.49 -9.20 31.38
#